data_AF-A0A383EQA2-F1
#
_entry.id   AF-A0A383EQA2-F1
#
_cell.length_a   1.000
_cell.length_b   1.000
_cell.length_c   1.000
_cell.angle_alpha   90.00
_cell.angle_beta   90.00
_cell.angle_gamma   90.00
#
_symmetry.space_group_name_H-M   'P 1'
#
loop_
_entity.id
_entity.type
_entity.pdbx_description
1 polymer ?
#
loop_
_entity_poly.entity_id
_entity_poly.type
_entity_poly.pdbx_seq_one_letter_code
_entity_poly.pdbx_strand_id
1 'polypeptide(L)'
;MSFEIEDVICIIPARGGSKGLPRKNTLKLGGEPLISRPIRQAIESGVIGTVLVTTDDKEIARIAESFGAIVPFMRPPELAQDLTSTEDTLQHALLEYEKKIEKKFEIAVFLTATDIFRKVQWIKDAVLMLKENQKLESVFSGY
;
A
#
# COMPACT_ATOMS: atom_id res chain seq x y z
N MET A 1 11.36 -14.59 -18.07
CA MET A 1 10.03 -14.05 -17.75
C MET A 1 10.06 -12.57 -18.04
N SER A 2 9.11 -12.05 -18.82
CA SER A 2 9.00 -10.60 -19.03
C SER A 2 8.51 -9.96 -17.73
N PHE A 3 9.04 -8.78 -17.44
CA PHE A 3 8.66 -7.99 -16.28
C PHE A 3 7.44 -7.16 -16.68
N GLU A 4 6.27 -7.52 -16.16
CA GLU A 4 5.06 -6.71 -16.29
C GLU A 4 4.78 -6.04 -14.94
N ILE A 5 4.70 -4.71 -14.93
CA ILE A 5 4.42 -3.94 -13.71
C ILE A 5 3.02 -4.26 -13.17
N GLU A 6 2.12 -4.66 -14.06
CA GLU A 6 0.73 -5.02 -13.81
C GLU A 6 0.57 -6.21 -12.85
N ASP A 7 1.61 -7.03 -12.68
CA ASP A 7 1.61 -8.18 -11.77
C ASP A 7 2.10 -7.83 -10.35
N VAL A 8 2.40 -6.55 -10.11
CA VAL A 8 2.84 -6.03 -8.82
C VAL A 8 1.79 -5.07 -8.27
N ILE A 9 1.24 -5.43 -7.11
CA ILE A 9 0.33 -4.59 -6.34
C ILE A 9 1.06 -4.01 -5.12
N CYS A 10 0.81 -2.75 -4.83
CA CYS A 10 1.16 -2.13 -3.57
C CYS A 10 -0.09 -1.90 -2.73
N ILE A 11 -0.04 -2.29 -1.46
CA ILE A 11 -1.13 -2.13 -0.50
C ILE A 11 -0.66 -1.18 0.61
N ILE A 12 -1.43 -0.10 0.79
CA ILE A 12 -1.17 0.94 1.78
C ILE A 12 -2.33 0.98 2.79
N PRO A 13 -2.16 0.41 3.99
CA PRO A 13 -3.16 0.51 5.06
C PRO A 13 -3.23 1.90 5.66
N ALA A 14 -4.43 2.49 5.69
CA ALA A 14 -4.63 3.85 6.19
C ALA A 14 -5.94 3.99 6.96
N ARG A 15 -5.92 3.69 8.26
CA ARG A 15 -7.12 3.79 9.11
C ARG A 15 -7.48 5.21 9.53
N GLY A 16 -8.78 5.48 9.69
CA GLY A 16 -9.26 6.76 10.22
C GLY A 16 -8.91 6.94 11.71
N GLY A 17 -9.16 5.92 12.51
CA GLY A 17 -8.87 5.86 13.94
C GLY A 17 -7.40 5.63 14.25
N SER A 18 -6.58 6.69 14.28
CA SER A 18 -5.16 6.61 14.64
C SER A 18 -4.94 6.91 16.12
N LYS A 19 -4.38 5.94 16.87
CA LYS A 19 -4.10 6.05 18.32
C LYS A 19 -3.14 7.16 18.72
N GLY A 20 -1.97 7.22 18.09
CA GLY A 20 -0.91 8.16 18.49
C GLY A 20 -1.20 9.59 18.06
N LEU A 21 -1.58 9.77 16.79
CA LEU A 21 -1.94 11.07 16.22
C LEU A 21 -3.28 10.93 15.51
N PRO A 22 -4.38 11.49 16.07
CA PRO A 22 -5.68 11.46 15.43
C PRO A 22 -5.60 11.94 14.00
N ARG A 23 -6.28 11.23 13.08
CA ARG A 23 -6.39 11.64 11.67
C ARG A 23 -5.04 11.76 10.93
N LYS A 24 -3.96 11.12 11.42
CA LYS A 24 -2.58 11.26 10.91
C LYS A 24 -2.46 11.18 9.38
N ASN A 25 -3.20 10.28 8.74
CA ASN A 25 -3.11 10.03 7.30
C ASN A 25 -3.60 11.24 6.46
N THR A 26 -4.48 12.07 7.02
CA THR A 26 -5.01 13.29 6.39
C THR A 26 -4.24 14.56 6.79
N LEU A 27 -3.46 14.50 7.88
CA LEU A 27 -2.65 15.63 8.32
C LEU A 27 -1.54 15.93 7.31
N LYS A 28 -1.27 17.23 7.11
CA LYS A 28 -0.27 17.68 6.15
C LYS A 28 1.13 17.63 6.76
N LEU A 29 2.07 17.05 6.01
CA LEU A 29 3.50 17.09 6.29
C LEU A 29 4.22 17.63 5.07
N GLY A 30 4.77 18.84 5.17
CA GLY A 30 5.38 19.53 4.03
C GLY A 30 4.37 19.97 2.97
N GLY A 31 3.15 20.35 3.38
CA GLY A 31 2.09 20.85 2.49
C GLY A 31 1.12 19.79 1.96
N GLU A 32 1.48 18.50 2.02
CA GLU A 32 0.67 17.40 1.47
C GLU A 32 0.19 16.43 2.56
N PRO A 33 -1.01 15.82 2.43
CA PRO A 33 -1.50 14.81 3.37
C PRO A 33 -0.52 13.64 3.52
N LEU A 34 -0.32 13.12 4.73
CA LEU A 34 0.66 12.07 4.98
C LEU A 34 0.50 10.83 4.07
N ILE A 35 -0.74 10.44 3.77
CA ILE A 35 -1.05 9.29 2.91
C ILE A 35 -0.57 9.46 1.45
N SER A 36 -0.41 10.70 0.98
CA SER A 36 0.08 10.96 -0.38
C SER A 36 1.51 10.44 -0.60
N ARG A 37 2.34 10.44 0.44
CA ARG A 37 3.76 10.06 0.35
C ARG A 37 3.96 8.61 -0.11
N PRO A 38 3.43 7.58 0.57
CA PRO A 38 3.58 6.20 0.11
C PRO A 38 2.96 5.98 -1.27
N ILE A 39 1.86 6.66 -1.61
CA ILE A 39 1.23 6.56 -2.93
C ILE A 39 2.19 7.07 -4.02
N ARG A 40 2.73 8.28 -3.84
CA ARG A 40 3.70 8.86 -4.80
C ARG A 40 4.94 8.01 -4.91
N GLN A 41 5.51 7.56 -3.78
CA GLN A 41 6.69 6.69 -3.79
C GLN A 41 6.45 5.38 -4.55
N ALA A 42 5.26 4.78 -4.41
CA ALA A 42 4.88 3.58 -5.15
C ALA A 42 4.81 3.86 -6.66
N ILE A 43 4.14 4.94 -7.07
CA ILE A 43 4.02 5.35 -8.47
C ILE A 43 5.40 5.69 -9.07
N GLU A 44 6.18 6.52 -8.38
CA GLU A 44 7.51 6.97 -8.81
C GLU A 44 8.54 5.83 -8.90
N SER A 45 8.30 4.69 -8.23
CA SER A 45 9.17 3.52 -8.32
C SER A 45 9.21 2.92 -9.73
N GLY A 46 8.16 3.12 -10.52
CA GLY A 46 8.03 2.57 -11.87
C GLY A 46 7.98 1.04 -11.94
N VAL A 47 7.77 0.36 -10.81
CA VAL A 47 7.71 -1.11 -10.72
C VAL A 47 6.40 -1.65 -10.15
N ILE A 48 5.42 -0.78 -9.91
CA ILE A 48 4.13 -1.11 -9.33
C ILE A 48 3.03 -0.73 -10.34
N GLY A 49 2.24 -1.71 -10.76
CA GLY A 49 1.12 -1.49 -11.68
C GLY A 49 -0.19 -1.14 -10.97
N THR A 50 -0.36 -1.58 -9.72
CA THR A 50 -1.55 -1.23 -8.92
C THR A 50 -1.15 -0.65 -7.57
N VAL A 51 -1.63 0.55 -7.24
CA VAL A 51 -1.49 1.14 -5.90
C VAL A 51 -2.88 1.15 -5.24
N LEU A 52 -3.07 0.31 -4.23
CA LEU A 52 -4.33 0.15 -3.50
C LEU A 52 -4.19 0.72 -2.08
N VAL A 53 -5.12 1.59 -1.69
CA VAL A 53 -5.24 2.04 -0.30
C VAL A 53 -6.43 1.35 0.35
N THR A 54 -6.20 0.68 1.48
CA THR A 54 -7.25 0.04 2.28
C THR A 54 -7.56 0.91 3.49
N THR A 55 -8.81 1.38 3.58
CA THR A 55 -9.24 2.35 4.60
C THR A 55 -10.71 2.17 4.96
N ASP A 56 -11.04 2.49 6.21
CA ASP A 56 -12.40 2.60 6.77
C ASP A 56 -12.94 4.05 6.71
N ASP A 57 -12.13 5.01 6.23
CA ASP A 57 -12.43 6.43 6.28
C ASP A 57 -12.65 7.03 4.87
N LYS A 58 -13.82 7.61 4.64
CA LYS A 58 -14.20 8.19 3.33
C LYS A 58 -13.37 9.41 2.92
N GLU A 59 -12.76 10.13 3.86
CA GLU A 59 -11.88 11.25 3.51
C GLU A 59 -10.51 10.75 3.10
N ILE A 60 -9.96 9.76 3.82
CA ILE A 60 -8.72 9.09 3.41
C ILE A 60 -8.90 8.49 2.01
N ALA A 61 -10.04 7.85 1.73
CA ALA A 61 -10.33 7.29 0.41
C ALA A 61 -10.26 8.35 -0.70
N ARG A 62 -11.00 9.45 -0.54
CA ARG A 62 -11.02 10.56 -1.52
C ARG A 62 -9.65 11.20 -1.73
N ILE A 63 -8.86 11.34 -0.66
CA ILE A 63 -7.48 11.85 -0.76
C ILE A 63 -6.61 10.83 -1.51
N ALA A 64 -6.68 9.54 -1.18
CA ALA A 64 -5.89 8.52 -1.84
C ALA A 64 -6.16 8.47 -3.36
N GLU A 65 -7.43 8.54 -3.76
CA GLU A 65 -7.86 8.58 -5.16
C GLU A 65 -7.31 9.81 -5.90
N SER A 66 -7.30 10.98 -5.26
CA SER A 66 -6.74 12.20 -5.88
C SER A 66 -5.22 12.17 -6.07
N PHE A 67 -4.52 11.24 -5.39
CA PHE A 67 -3.08 10.99 -5.57
C PHE A 67 -2.78 9.78 -6.47
N GLY A 68 -3.80 9.16 -7.09
CA GLY A 68 -3.64 8.10 -8.09
C GLY A 68 -3.67 6.67 -7.54
N ALA A 69 -3.99 6.48 -6.26
CA ALA A 69 -4.30 5.15 -5.74
C ALA A 69 -5.77 4.78 -5.99
N ILE A 70 -6.07 3.48 -6.02
CA ILE A 70 -7.45 2.99 -6.03
C ILE A 70 -7.92 2.67 -4.61
N VAL A 71 -9.21 2.85 -4.38
CA VAL A 71 -9.90 2.42 -3.15
C VAL A 71 -11.14 1.62 -3.55
N PRO A 72 -10.96 0.37 -4.04
CA PRO A 72 -12.00 -0.39 -4.72
C PRO A 72 -13.17 -0.81 -3.80
N PHE A 73 -12.97 -0.74 -2.49
CA PHE A 73 -13.94 -1.03 -1.43
C PHE A 73 -13.52 -0.32 -0.15
N MET A 74 -14.48 -0.14 0.76
CA MET A 74 -14.20 0.30 2.12
C MET A 74 -13.79 -0.90 2.97
N ARG A 75 -12.76 -0.74 3.79
CA ARG A 75 -12.32 -1.78 4.71
C ARG A 75 -13.39 -2.03 5.79
N PRO A 76 -13.75 -3.28 6.07
CA PRO A 76 -14.70 -3.63 7.13
C PRO A 76 -14.25 -3.11 8.50
N PRO A 77 -15.17 -2.62 9.36
CA PRO A 77 -14.83 -2.08 10.68
C PRO A 77 -14.06 -3.05 11.59
N GLU A 78 -14.32 -4.35 11.51
CA GLU A 78 -13.63 -5.41 12.25
C GLU A 78 -12.14 -5.48 11.90
N LEU A 79 -11.75 -5.05 10.70
CA LEU A 79 -10.37 -4.95 10.24
C LEU A 79 -9.76 -3.55 10.46
N ALA A 80 -10.50 -2.64 11.10
CA ALA A 80 -10.05 -1.30 11.45
C ALA A 80 -9.74 -1.13 12.95
N GLN A 81 -9.84 -2.21 13.72
CA GLN A 81 -9.63 -2.21 15.16
C GLN A 81 -8.14 -2.06 15.51
N ASP A 82 -7.88 -1.68 16.75
CA ASP A 82 -6.51 -1.51 17.24
C ASP A 82 -5.71 -2.81 17.34
N LEU A 83 -6.41 -3.93 17.54
CA LEU A 83 -5.82 -5.25 17.68
C LEU A 83 -5.83 -6.04 16.37
N THR A 84 -6.40 -5.48 15.30
CA THR A 84 -6.33 -6.10 13.97
C THR A 84 -4.87 -6.14 13.53
N SER A 85 -4.41 -7.31 13.09
CA SER A 85 -3.05 -7.44 12.59
C SER A 85 -2.88 -6.72 11.25
N THR A 86 -1.64 -6.32 10.96
CA THR A 86 -1.29 -5.82 9.62
C THR A 86 -1.54 -6.89 8.57
N GLU A 87 -1.26 -8.16 8.89
CA GLU A 87 -1.45 -9.30 8.00
C GLU A 87 -2.91 -9.46 7.56
N ASP A 88 -3.86 -9.46 8.50
CA ASP A 88 -5.30 -9.55 8.19
C ASP A 88 -5.75 -8.42 7.26
N THR A 89 -5.25 -7.20 7.52
CA THR A 89 -5.55 -6.02 6.71
C THR A 89 -5.03 -6.15 5.29
N LEU A 90 -3.81 -6.66 5.12
CA LEU A 90 -3.18 -6.87 3.82
C LEU A 90 -3.87 -8.01 3.06
N GLN A 91 -4.13 -9.14 3.73
CA GLN A 91 -4.77 -10.30 3.14
C GLN A 91 -6.18 -9.97 2.66
N HIS A 92 -6.99 -9.28 3.47
CA HIS A 92 -8.29 -8.80 3.03
C HIS A 92 -8.18 -7.92 1.78
N ALA A 93 -7.28 -6.93 1.80
CA ALA A 93 -7.14 -6.00 0.68
C ALA A 93 -6.70 -6.68 -0.62
N LEU A 94 -5.77 -7.64 -0.53
CA LEU A 94 -5.31 -8.41 -1.67
C LEU A 94 -6.43 -9.30 -2.21
N LEU A 95 -6.98 -10.19 -1.37
CA LEU A 95 -7.91 -11.23 -1.81
C LEU A 95 -9.25 -10.65 -2.31
N GLU A 96 -9.78 -9.62 -1.66
CA GLU A 96 -11.01 -8.96 -2.13
C GLU A 96 -10.79 -8.27 -3.48
N TYR A 97 -9.62 -7.65 -3.69
CA TYR A 97 -9.34 -7.00 -4.96
C TYR A 97 -9.08 -8.02 -6.08
N GLU A 98 -8.27 -9.04 -5.83
CA GLU A 98 -8.04 -10.14 -6.78
C GLU A 98 -9.34 -10.81 -7.22
N LYS A 99 -10.25 -11.08 -6.26
CA LYS A 99 -11.58 -11.63 -6.54
C LYS A 99 -12.41 -10.68 -7.41
N LYS A 100 -12.35 -9.38 -7.16
CA LYS A 100 -13.12 -8.36 -7.90
C LYS A 100 -12.68 -8.23 -9.36
N ILE A 101 -11.40 -8.44 -9.65
CA ILE A 101 -10.84 -8.29 -11.02
C ILE A 101 -10.52 -9.62 -11.70
N GLU A 102 -10.79 -10.75 -11.04
CA GLU A 102 -10.49 -12.10 -11.52
C GLU A 102 -9.02 -12.28 -11.96
N LYS A 103 -8.10 -11.61 -11.25
CA LYS A 103 -6.65 -11.64 -11.52
C LYS A 103 -5.89 -11.80 -10.20
N LYS A 104 -4.83 -12.62 -10.22
CA LYS A 104 -3.86 -12.72 -9.12
C LYS A 104 -2.63 -11.84 -9.35
N PHE A 105 -2.05 -11.33 -8.28
CA PHE A 105 -0.77 -10.63 -8.31
C PHE A 105 0.36 -11.60 -7.95
N GLU A 106 1.53 -11.41 -8.57
CA GLU A 106 2.71 -12.21 -8.24
C GLU A 106 3.47 -11.62 -7.04
N ILE A 107 3.43 -10.30 -6.88
CA ILE A 107 4.11 -9.59 -5.80
C ILE A 107 3.14 -8.61 -5.15
N ALA A 108 3.04 -8.68 -3.82
CA ALA A 108 2.38 -7.69 -2.99
C ALA A 108 3.41 -6.88 -2.20
N VAL A 109 3.41 -5.56 -2.37
CA VAL A 109 4.29 -4.60 -1.69
C VAL A 109 3.51 -3.91 -0.58
N PHE A 110 3.97 -4.07 0.66
CA PHE A 110 3.40 -3.38 1.81
C PHE A 110 4.15 -2.08 2.11
N LEU A 111 3.44 -0.95 2.14
CA LEU A 111 4.00 0.34 2.53
C LEU A 111 3.17 1.01 3.62
N THR A 112 3.84 1.62 4.61
CA THR A 112 3.15 2.47 5.60
C THR A 112 3.28 3.96 5.26
N ALA A 113 2.29 4.75 5.67
CA ALA A 113 2.35 6.20 5.60
C ALA A 113 3.34 6.82 6.60
N THR A 114 3.78 6.06 7.61
CA THR A 114 4.69 6.54 8.67
C THR A 114 6.17 6.41 8.32
N ASP A 115 6.52 5.62 7.31
CA ASP A 115 7.90 5.50 6.80
C ASP A 115 8.25 6.68 5.87
N ILE A 116 8.25 7.89 6.42
CA ILE A 116 8.34 9.14 5.65
C ILE A 116 9.68 9.37 4.94
N PHE A 117 10.74 8.66 5.36
CA PHE A 117 12.08 8.77 4.77
C PHE A 117 12.41 7.67 3.77
N ARG A 118 11.44 6.80 3.46
CA ARG A 118 11.62 5.71 2.49
C ARG A 118 12.05 6.27 1.13
N LYS A 119 13.14 5.72 0.59
CA LYS A 119 13.63 6.06 -0.74
C LYS A 119 12.85 5.24 -1.78
N VAL A 120 12.49 5.87 -2.89
CA VAL A 120 11.85 5.21 -4.04
C VAL A 120 12.67 4.02 -4.53
N GLN A 121 14.00 4.16 -4.54
CA GLN A 121 14.92 3.10 -4.95
C GLN A 121 14.77 1.81 -4.12
N TRP A 122 14.45 1.90 -2.83
CA TRP A 122 14.28 0.70 -1.99
C TRP A 122 13.09 -0.16 -2.42
N ILE A 123 12.02 0.46 -2.92
CA ILE A 123 10.85 -0.23 -3.47
C ILE A 123 11.27 -0.96 -4.75
N LYS A 124 11.96 -0.24 -5.63
CA LYS A 124 12.45 -0.77 -6.90
C LYS A 124 13.39 -1.96 -6.69
N ASP A 125 14.39 -1.81 -5.83
CA ASP A 125 15.37 -2.86 -5.53
C ASP A 125 14.69 -4.11 -4.95
N ALA A 126 13.77 -3.94 -4.00
CA ALA A 126 13.08 -5.08 -3.38
C ALA A 126 12.22 -5.87 -4.38
N VAL A 127 11.48 -5.19 -5.25
CA VAL A 127 10.66 -5.84 -6.29
C VAL A 127 11.55 -6.56 -7.30
N LEU A 128 12.65 -5.95 -7.72
CA LEU A 128 13.61 -6.57 -8.65
C LEU A 128 14.28 -7.81 -8.02
N MET A 129 14.68 -7.75 -6.75
CA MET A 129 15.26 -8.90 -6.04
C MET A 129 14.31 -10.12 -6.03
N LEU A 130 13.02 -9.92 -5.73
CA LEU A 130 12.03 -11.00 -5.75
C LEU A 130 11.83 -11.58 -7.15
N LYS A 131 11.81 -10.73 -8.19
CA LYS A 131 11.64 -11.18 -9.58
C LYS A 131 12.88 -11.92 -10.12
N GLU A 132 14.07 -11.45 -9.80
CA GLU A 132 15.33 -12.02 -10.28
C GLU A 132 15.69 -13.33 -9.55
N ASN A 133 15.23 -13.50 -8.31
CA ASN A 133 15.51 -14.68 -7.51
C ASN A 133 14.23 -15.31 -6.95
N GLN A 134 13.69 -16.28 -7.70
CA GLN A 134 12.50 -17.06 -7.31
C GLN A 134 12.67 -17.89 -6.03
N LYS A 135 13.87 -17.98 -5.45
CA LYS A 135 14.08 -18.61 -4.13
C LYS A 135 13.73 -17.67 -2.97
N LEU A 136 13.53 -16.38 -3.23
CA LEU A 136 13.12 -15.41 -2.22
C LEU A 136 11.60 -15.36 -2.16
N GLU A 137 11.05 -15.59 -0.97
CA GLU A 137 9.61 -15.47 -0.71
C GLU A 137 9.24 -14.09 -0.19
N SER A 138 10.18 -13.36 0.42
CA SER A 138 9.98 -12.02 0.95
C SER A 138 11.28 -11.21 0.96
N VAL A 139 11.15 -9.89 0.85
CA VAL A 139 12.23 -8.92 1.00
C VAL A 139 11.72 -7.77 1.85
N PHE A 140 12.52 -7.34 2.83
CA PHE A 140 12.22 -6.20 3.69
C PHE A 140 13.40 -5.23 3.68
N SER A 141 13.09 -3.93 3.77
CA SER A 141 14.10 -2.89 3.97
C SER A 141 14.42 -2.81 5.46
N GLY A 142 15.66 -3.17 5.84
CA GLY A 142 16.24 -2.87 7.15
C GLY A 142 17.13 -1.63 7.05
N TYR A 143 17.13 -0.80 8.09
CA TYR A 143 18.07 0.32 8.25
C TYR A 143 19.40 -0.16 8.81
#